data_AF-X0Y1Y3-F1
#
_entry.id   AF-X0Y1Y3-F1
#
_cell.length_a   1.000
_cell.length_b   1.000
_cell.length_c   1.000
_cell.angle_alpha   90.00
_cell.angle_beta   90.00
_cell.angle_gamma   90.00
#
_symmetry.space_group_name_H-M   'P 1'
#
loop_
_entity.id
_entity.type
_entity.pdbx_description
1 polymer ?
#
loop_
_entity_poly.entity_id
_entity_poly.type
_entity_poly.pdbx_seq_one_letter_code
_entity_poly.pdbx_strand_id
1 'polypeptide(L)' 'VLGTTNGCVSYLPTAAEIPFGGYEVDGSMQYYMQLWLKPECEQVVLDEAEKLLKGLHE' A
#
# COMPACT_ATOMS: atom_id res chain seq x y z
N VAL A 1 -10.87 -7.02 1.33
CA VAL A 1 -9.69 -6.30 1.88
C VAL A 1 -10.18 -5.40 2.99
N LEU A 2 -9.58 -5.46 4.19
CA LEU A 2 -9.85 -4.50 5.26
C LEU A 2 -8.74 -3.45 5.23
N GLY A 3 -9.09 -2.21 4.90
CA GLY A 3 -8.16 -1.08 4.94
C GLY A 3 -8.00 -0.53 6.35
N THR A 4 -6.95 0.25 6.59
CA THR A 4 -6.69 0.98 7.87
C THR A 4 -6.59 0.12 9.13
N THR A 5 -6.46 -1.20 8.99
CA THR A 5 -6.22 -2.11 10.12
C THR A 5 -4.72 -2.22 10.43
N ASN A 6 -4.38 -2.54 11.67
CA ASN A 6 -3.02 -2.94 12.08
C ASN A 6 -1.89 -1.98 11.67
N GLY A 7 -2.18 -0.67 11.63
CA GLY A 7 -1.18 0.35 11.26
C GLY A 7 -0.96 0.51 9.75
N CYS A 8 -1.88 0.03 8.92
CA CYS A 8 -1.86 0.30 7.47
C CYS A 8 -1.79 1.81 7.19
N VAL A 9 -0.88 2.20 6.31
CA VAL A 9 -0.50 3.60 6.00
C VAL A 9 -1.53 4.35 5.14
N SER A 10 -2.82 4.06 5.31
CA SER A 10 -3.92 4.61 4.52
C SER A 10 -3.81 4.28 3.03
N TYR A 11 -3.17 5.14 2.22
CA TYR A 11 -3.10 4.97 0.78
C TYR A 11 -1.89 4.15 0.33
N LEU A 12 -2.13 3.28 -0.64
CA LEU A 12 -1.17 2.35 -1.22
C LEU A 12 -1.32 2.43 -2.75
N PRO A 13 -0.71 3.44 -3.41
CA PRO A 13 -0.85 3.60 -4.85
C PRO A 13 -0.10 2.46 -5.58
N THR A 14 -0.68 1.98 -6.66
CA THR A 14 -0.01 1.01 -7.55
C THR A 14 1.15 1.70 -8.26
N ALA A 15 2.13 0.93 -8.72
CA ALA A 15 3.25 1.48 -9.50
C ALA A 15 2.78 2.24 -10.75
N ALA A 16 1.67 1.79 -11.35
CA ALA A 16 1.08 2.38 -12.55
C ALA A 16 0.33 3.70 -12.26
N GLU A 17 -0.18 3.90 -11.04
CA GLU A 17 -0.92 5.11 -10.67
C GLU A 17 0.00 6.26 -10.25
N ILE A 18 1.20 5.95 -9.71
CA ILE A 18 2.16 6.97 -9.24
C ILE A 18 2.47 8.07 -10.28
N PRO A 19 2.70 7.79 -11.58
CA PRO A 19 2.96 8.84 -12.57
C PRO A 19 1.81 9.83 -12.79
N PHE A 20 0.58 9.46 -12.44
CA PHE A 20 -0.59 10.35 -12.57
C PHE A 20 -0.76 11.28 -11.37
N GLY A 21 -0.03 11.05 -10.28
CA GLY A 21 -0.09 11.86 -9.06
C GLY A 21 -1.47 11.83 -8.39
N GLY A 22 -1.83 12.92 -7.72
CA GLY A 22 -3.14 13.09 -7.10
C GLY A 22 -3.09 13.06 -5.57
N TYR A 23 -4.24 13.12 -4.91
CA TYR A 23 -4.28 13.22 -3.46
C TYR A 23 -3.63 12.00 -2.80
N GLU A 24 -3.87 10.81 -3.34
CA GLU A 24 -3.39 9.54 -2.84
C GLU A 24 -1.86 9.42 -2.92
N VAL A 25 -1.26 9.97 -3.97
CA VAL A 25 0.18 9.89 -4.26
C VAL A 25 0.94 11.07 -3.64
N ASP A 26 0.46 12.30 -3.85
CA ASP A 26 1.19 13.53 -3.55
C ASP A 26 0.73 14.22 -2.26
N GLY A 27 -0.54 14.04 -1.88
CA GLY A 27 -1.16 14.80 -0.80
C GLY A 27 -1.24 14.06 0.54
N SER A 28 -1.63 12.80 0.50
CA SER A 28 -2.01 11.99 1.67
C SER A 28 -0.91 11.93 2.73
N MET A 29 0.34 11.80 2.30
CA MET A 29 1.53 11.72 3.16
C MET A 29 1.70 12.93 4.06
N GLN A 30 1.31 14.13 3.58
CA GLN A 30 1.37 15.35 4.37
C GLN A 30 0.33 15.37 5.49
N TYR A 31 -0.89 14.92 5.20
CA TYR A 31 -2.00 14.92 6.18
C TYR A 31 -1.89 13.78 7.18
N TYR A 32 -1.36 12.62 6.75
CA TYR A 32 -1.17 11.47 7.62
C TYR A 32 0.21 11.42 8.28
N MET A 33 1.07 12.41 8.02
CA MET A 33 2.43 12.51 8.55
C MET A 33 3.24 11.22 8.28
N GLN A 34 3.14 10.72 7.05
CA GLN A 34 3.77 9.50 6.58
C GLN A 34 4.83 9.80 5.51
N LEU A 35 5.70 8.82 5.24
CA LEU A 35 6.65 8.91 4.15
C LEU A 35 6.00 8.40 2.86
N TRP A 36 6.35 9.03 1.74
CA TRP A 36 5.98 8.54 0.42
C TRP A 36 6.43 7.11 0.23
N LEU A 37 5.48 6.28 -0.20
CA LEU A 37 5.76 4.92 -0.58
C LEU A 37 6.47 4.91 -1.94
N LYS A 38 7.39 3.96 -2.09
CA LYS A 38 8.05 3.70 -3.37
C LYS A 38 7.14 2.83 -4.26
N PRO A 39 7.35 2.81 -5.59
CA PRO A 39 6.54 2.02 -6.51
C PRO A 39 6.44 0.52 -6.17
N GLU A 40 7.41 -0.04 -5.46
CA GLU A 40 7.42 -1.45 -5.07
C GLU A 40 6.44 -1.78 -3.93
N CYS A 41 5.78 -0.79 -3.31
CA CYS A 41 4.92 -1.00 -2.15
C CYS A 41 3.74 -1.94 -2.41
N GLU A 42 3.12 -1.87 -3.59
CA GLU A 42 2.05 -2.77 -4.00
C GLU A 42 2.54 -4.23 -4.05
N GLN A 43 3.70 -4.47 -4.69
CA GLN A 43 4.24 -5.82 -4.82
C GLN A 43 4.59 -6.42 -3.47
N VAL A 44 5.16 -5.63 -2.54
CA VAL A 44 5.44 -6.08 -1.16
C VAL A 44 4.15 -6.55 -0.47
N VAL A 45 3.05 -5.82 -0.60
CA VAL A 45 1.77 -6.21 0.01
C VAL A 45 1.21 -7.48 -0.63
N LEU A 46 1.27 -7.60 -1.96
CA LEU A 46 0.79 -8.77 -2.69
C LEU A 46 1.58 -10.03 -2.31
N ASP A 47 2.91 -9.94 -2.25
CA ASP A 47 3.78 -11.07 -1.91
C ASP A 47 3.50 -11.60 -0.50
N GLU A 48 3.35 -10.71 0.49
CA GLU A 48 3.06 -11.10 1.87
C GLU A 48 1.63 -11.63 2.04
N ALA A 49 0.65 -11.05 1.33
CA ALA A 49 -0.71 -11.56 1.32
C ALA A 49 -0.78 -12.97 0.69
N GLU A 50 -0.06 -13.21 -0.41
CA GLU A 50 0.01 -14.51 -1.06
C GLU A 50 0.66 -15.57 -0.14
N LYS A 51 1.76 -15.22 0.53
CA LYS A 51 2.41 -16.10 1.52
C LYS A 51 1.46 -16.48 2.65
N LEU A 52 0.73 -15.50 3.19
CA LEU A 52 -0.24 -15.73 4.26
C LEU A 52 -1.36 -16.68 3.81
N LEU A 53 -1.93 -16.45 2.63
CA LEU A 53 -3.01 -17.28 2.10
C LEU A 53 -2.54 -18.71 1.82
N LYS A 54 -1.33 -18.88 1.29
CA LYS A 54 -0.72 -20.20 1.09
C LYS A 54 -0.55 -20.95 2.42
N GLY A 55 -0.03 -20.28 3.45
CA GLY A 55 0.15 -20.88 4.77
C GLY A 55 -1.14 -21.22 5.52
N LEU A 56 -2.30 -20.66 5.13
CA LEU A 56 -3.61 -21.02 5.69
C LEU A 56 -4.23 -22.25 5.00
N HIS A 57 -3.73 -22.63 3.82
CA HIS A 57 -4.21 -23.77 3.06
C HIS A 57 -3.37 -25.04 3.26
N GLU A 58 -2.28 -24.97 4.04
CA GLU A 58 -1.49 -26.12 4.52
C GLU A 58 -2.06 -26.68 5.82
#